data_AF-A0A2S5R2I8-F1
#
_entry.id   AF-A0A2S5R2I8-F1
#
_cell.length_a   1.000
_cell.length_b   1.000
_cell.length_c   1.000
_cell.angle_alpha   90.00
_cell.angle_beta   90.00
_cell.angle_gamma   90.00
#
_symmetry.space_group_name_H-M   'P 1'
#
loop_
_entity.id
_entity.type
_entity.pdbx_description
1 polymer ?
#
loop_
_entity_poly.entity_id
_entity_poly.type
_entity_poly.pdbx_seq_one_letter_code
_entity_poly.pdbx_strand_id
1 'polypeptide(L)' 'MEFNFDTETITPDENGNISIGGTGCLIIPQGTTSQRPLTPIGGMLRYNTELSTVEYYNTSESSWDLVPSLPPQAGN' A
#
# COMPACT_ATOMS: atom_id res chain seq x y z
N MET A 1 -27.60 -0.79 -7.51
CA MET A 1 -26.52 -1.78 -7.45
C MET A 1 -25.89 -1.59 -6.09
N GLU A 2 -26.04 -2.56 -5.19
CA GLU A 2 -25.28 -2.55 -3.94
C GLU A 2 -23.89 -3.08 -4.24
N PHE A 3 -22.88 -2.43 -3.67
CA PHE A 3 -21.50 -2.86 -3.74
C PHE A 3 -21.35 -4.13 -2.87
N ASN A 4 -21.03 -5.26 -3.48
CA ASN A 4 -20.61 -6.49 -2.81
C ASN A 4 -19.12 -6.44 -2.42
N PHE A 5 -18.89 -6.14 -1.13
CA PHE A 5 -17.57 -6.07 -0.50
C PHE A 5 -16.73 -7.35 -0.57
N ASP A 6 -17.31 -8.50 -0.95
CA ASP A 6 -16.58 -9.78 -0.98
C ASP A 6 -15.91 -10.08 -2.35
N THR A 7 -16.35 -9.45 -3.46
CA THR A 7 -15.91 -9.88 -4.81
C THR A 7 -15.74 -8.79 -5.86
N GLU A 8 -16.01 -7.52 -5.58
CA GLU A 8 -15.81 -6.49 -6.61
C GLU A 8 -14.33 -6.21 -6.89
N THR A 9 -13.97 -6.38 -8.16
CA THR A 9 -12.66 -6.05 -8.70
C THR A 9 -12.72 -4.69 -9.37
N ILE A 10 -11.72 -3.84 -9.09
CA ILE A 10 -11.50 -2.62 -9.87
C ILE A 10 -10.85 -3.06 -11.18
N THR A 11 -11.55 -2.87 -12.30
CA THR A 11 -10.97 -3.11 -13.62
C THR A 11 -10.18 -1.86 -14.03
N PRO A 12 -8.86 -1.95 -14.30
CA PRO A 12 -8.04 -0.81 -14.71
C PRO A 12 -8.34 -0.37 -16.16
N ASP A 13 -7.73 0.75 -16.58
CA ASP A 13 -7.81 1.21 -17.98
C ASP A 13 -7.14 0.24 -18.97
N GLU A 14 -7.17 0.57 -20.27
CA GLU A 14 -6.55 -0.25 -21.33
C GLU A 14 -5.04 -0.47 -21.16
N ASN A 15 -4.38 0.35 -20.34
CA ASN A 15 -2.96 0.26 -20.01
C ASN A 15 -2.70 -0.43 -18.66
N GLY A 16 -3.74 -0.87 -17.95
CA GLY A 16 -3.61 -1.49 -16.64
C GLY A 16 -3.44 -0.48 -15.48
N ASN A 17 -3.71 0.81 -15.71
CA ASN A 17 -3.60 1.83 -14.68
C ASN A 17 -4.91 1.98 -13.90
N ILE A 18 -4.75 2.27 -12.60
CA ILE A 18 -5.82 2.78 -11.75
C ILE A 18 -5.51 4.25 -11.46
N SER A 19 -6.42 5.15 -11.83
CA SER A 19 -6.31 6.58 -11.55
C SER A 19 -7.43 7.02 -10.63
N ILE A 20 -7.07 7.66 -9.52
CA ILE A 20 -8.03 8.27 -8.58
C ILE A 20 -7.95 9.78 -8.76
N GLY A 21 -9.02 10.37 -9.31
CA GLY A 21 -9.12 11.82 -9.50
C GLY A 21 -9.55 12.59 -8.24
N GLY A 22 -9.64 13.91 -8.36
CA GLY A 22 -10.06 14.81 -7.28
C GLY A 22 -8.91 15.25 -6.37
N THR A 23 -9.24 15.90 -5.25
CA THR A 23 -8.26 16.46 -4.28
C THR A 23 -8.17 15.66 -2.97
N GLY A 24 -8.80 14.49 -2.93
CA GLY A 24 -8.80 13.60 -1.76
C GLY A 24 -7.56 12.70 -1.70
N CYS A 25 -7.69 11.57 -1.01
CA CYS A 25 -6.63 10.57 -0.87
C CYS A 25 -7.15 9.15 -1.04
N LEU A 26 -6.23 8.22 -1.33
CA LEU A 26 -6.46 6.79 -1.22
C LEU A 26 -6.20 6.35 0.24
N ILE A 27 -7.20 5.76 0.89
CA ILE A 27 -7.01 5.11 2.19
C ILE A 27 -6.52 3.68 1.92
N ILE A 28 -5.27 3.40 2.30
CA ILE A 28 -4.70 2.05 2.21
C ILE A 28 -4.99 1.25 3.49
N PRO A 29 -4.97 -0.10 3.43
CA PRO A 29 -5.10 -0.93 4.63
C PRO A 29 -4.09 -0.52 5.70
N GLN A 30 -4.51 -0.51 6.96
CA GLN A 30 -3.66 -0.11 8.08
C GLN A 30 -3.78 -1.07 9.26
N GLY A 31 -2.74 -1.15 10.09
CA GLY A 31 -2.77 -1.91 11.33
C GLY A 31 -1.38 -2.07 11.95
N THR A 32 -1.28 -2.88 12.99
CA THR A 32 -0.03 -3.14 13.70
C THR A 32 0.90 -4.09 12.93
N THR A 33 2.15 -4.19 13.37
CA THR A 33 3.13 -5.14 12.83
C THR A 33 2.64 -6.58 12.96
N SER A 34 1.97 -6.93 14.07
CA SER A 34 1.39 -8.26 14.27
C SER A 34 0.20 -8.56 13.36
N GLN A 35 -0.42 -7.55 12.76
CA GLN A 35 -1.52 -7.70 11.81
C GLN A 35 -1.04 -7.77 10.36
N ARG A 36 0.25 -8.01 10.10
CA ARG A 36 0.79 -8.27 8.75
C ARG A 36 0.16 -9.54 8.16
N PRO A 37 -0.25 -9.52 6.87
CA PRO A 37 -0.68 -10.72 6.16
C PRO A 37 0.30 -11.88 6.40
N LEU A 38 -0.24 -13.05 6.74
CA LEU A 38 0.57 -14.24 7.02
C LEU A 38 1.19 -14.85 5.75
N THR A 39 0.55 -14.62 4.60
CA THR A 39 1.01 -15.05 3.27
C THR A 39 1.11 -13.83 2.35
N PRO A 40 2.10 -12.94 2.59
CA PRO A 40 2.23 -11.73 1.80
C PRO A 40 2.69 -12.03 0.37
N ILE A 41 2.23 -11.23 -0.60
CA ILE A 41 2.66 -11.27 -2.00
C ILE A 41 3.47 -10.01 -2.33
N GLY A 42 4.39 -10.11 -3.27
CA GLY A 42 5.23 -8.98 -3.67
C GLY A 42 4.41 -7.76 -4.11
N GLY A 43 4.81 -6.58 -3.64
CA GLY A 43 4.16 -5.32 -3.98
C GLY A 43 2.91 -5.00 -3.16
N MET A 44 2.55 -5.79 -2.14
CA MET A 44 1.54 -5.36 -1.17
C MET A 44 1.97 -4.05 -0.49
N LEU A 45 1.04 -3.11 -0.36
CA LEU A 45 1.22 -1.81 0.31
C LEU A 45 0.27 -1.68 1.50
N ARG A 46 0.75 -1.16 2.63
CA ARG A 46 -0.09 -0.86 3.79
C ARG A 46 0.53 0.23 4.68
N TYR A 47 -0.25 0.77 5.61
CA TYR A 47 0.23 1.62 6.69
C TYR A 47 0.41 0.82 7.99
N ASN A 48 1.56 0.96 8.63
CA ASN A 48 1.84 0.37 9.92
C ASN A 48 1.61 1.40 11.03
N THR A 49 0.61 1.17 11.88
CA THR A 49 0.20 2.11 12.93
C THR A 49 1.16 2.14 14.12
N GLU A 50 1.99 1.11 14.31
CA GLU A 50 3.02 1.09 15.35
C GLU A 50 4.28 1.85 14.90
N LEU A 51 4.66 1.69 13.63
CA LEU A 51 5.84 2.35 13.03
C LEU A 51 5.50 3.71 12.43
N SER A 52 4.22 4.08 12.39
CA SER A 52 3.70 5.33 11.85
C SER A 52 4.14 5.63 10.41
N THR A 53 4.29 4.60 9.58
CA THR A 53 4.77 4.75 8.20
C THR A 53 4.12 3.76 7.23
N VAL A 54 4.24 4.04 5.93
CA VAL A 54 3.89 3.09 4.86
C VAL A 54 4.97 2.03 4.77
N GLU A 55 4.56 0.79 4.53
CA GLU A 55 5.44 -0.35 4.28
C GLU A 55 4.98 -1.12 3.04
N TYR A 56 5.93 -1.76 2.37
CA TYR A 56 5.65 -2.66 1.25
C TYR A 56 6.30 -4.03 1.47
N TYR A 57 5.71 -5.08 0.91
CA TYR A 57 6.32 -6.41 1.00
C TYR A 57 7.33 -6.63 -0.12
N ASN A 58 8.59 -6.82 0.27
CA ASN A 58 9.72 -7.12 -0.60
C ASN A 58 9.95 -8.64 -0.68
N THR A 59 9.74 -9.22 -1.85
CA THR A 59 9.92 -10.67 -2.07
C THR A 59 11.38 -11.10 -2.10
N SER A 60 12.31 -10.20 -2.42
CA SER A 60 13.74 -10.53 -2.47
C SER A 60 14.30 -10.81 -1.08
N GLU A 61 13.82 -10.07 -0.08
CA GLU A 61 14.24 -10.21 1.32
C GLU A 61 13.19 -10.94 2.18
N SER A 62 12.04 -11.26 1.61
CA SER A 62 10.88 -11.84 2.32
C SER A 62 10.47 -11.02 3.55
N SER A 63 10.63 -9.70 3.46
CA SER A 63 10.45 -8.72 4.54
C SER A 63 9.43 -7.65 4.19
N TRP A 64 8.89 -7.02 5.23
CA TRP A 64 8.19 -5.75 5.09
C TRP A 64 9.20 -4.63 5.22
N ASP A 65 9.44 -3.92 4.13
CA ASP A 65 10.33 -2.78 4.09
C ASP A 65 9.52 -1.51 4.33
N LEU A 66 10.06 -0.61 5.15
CA LEU A 66 9.44 0.69 5.37
C LEU A 66 9.69 1.54 4.13
N VAL A 67 8.70 2.30 3.71
CA VAL A 67 8.90 3.41 2.79
C VAL A 67 9.46 4.56 3.62
N PRO A 68 10.77 4.87 3.54
CA PRO A 68 11.34 5.95 4.34
C PRO A 68 10.76 7.28 3.85
N SER A 69 10.50 8.21 4.78
CA SER A 69 10.47 9.62 4.39
C SER A 69 11.87 9.94 3.86
N LEU A 70 12.00 10.32 2.59
CA LEU A 70 13.28 10.84 2.10
C LEU A 70 13.70 11.98 3.04
N PRO A 71 14.90 11.94 3.64
CA PRO A 71 15.42 13.14 4.28
C PRO A 71 15.44 14.24 3.21
N PRO A 72 15.26 15.53 3.57
CA PRO A 72 15.50 16.62 2.64
C PRO A 72 16.88 16.38 2.03
N GLN A 73 16.96 16.18 0.71
CA GLN A 73 18.24 16.06 0.04
C GLN A 73 18.97 17.37 0.32
N ALA A 74 19.98 17.31 1.20
CA ALA A 74 20.87 18.43 1.40
C ALA A 74 21.45 18.75 0.02
N GLY A 75 21.17 19.95 -0.47
CA GLY A 75 21.68 20.41 -1.76
C GLY A 75 23.20 20.30 -1.77
N ASN A 76 23.73 19.75 -2.87
CA ASN A 76 25.10 20.03 -3.31
C ASN A 76 25.02 21.00 -4.49
#